data_AF-A0A0T9Y5Z6-F1
#
_entry.id   AF-A0A0T9Y5Z6-F1
#
_cell.length_a   1.000
_cell.length_b   1.000
_cell.length_c   1.000
_cell.angle_alpha   90.00
_cell.angle_beta   90.00
_cell.angle_gamma   90.00
#
_symmetry.space_group_name_H-M   'P 1'
#
loop_
_entity.id
_entity.type
_entity.pdbx_description
1 polymer ?
#
loop_
_entity_poly.entity_id
_entity_poly.type
_entity_poly.pdbx_seq_one_letter_code
_entity_poly.pdbx_strand_id
1 'polypeptide(L)'
;MCAESVVEIEFLVTMIVVCSQGPNGPLIEFCAPIGHRDADAGELESWQPQKLSTAALDAAKSIAARIVKALGGRGVFGVELMINGDEVYFADVTVCPAGSAWVTVRSQRLSVFELQARAILGLAVDTLMISPGAARVINPDHTAGRAAVGAAPPADALTGALGVPESDVVIFGRGLGVALATAPEVAIARERAREVASRLNVPDSRE
;
A
#
# COMPACT_ATOMS: atom_id res chain seq x y z
N MET A 1 -6.45 -16.40 23.70
CA MET A 1 -6.93 -15.01 23.61
C MET A 1 -5.72 -14.14 23.93
N CYS A 2 -5.29 -13.29 22.99
CA CYS A 2 -4.29 -12.27 23.26
C CYS A 2 -5.01 -11.04 23.83
N ALA A 3 -4.40 -10.34 24.78
CA ALA A 3 -4.86 -9.05 25.26
C ALA A 3 -3.70 -8.06 25.07
N GLU A 4 -3.95 -6.99 24.33
CA GLU A 4 -2.95 -6.00 23.93
C GLU A 4 -3.32 -4.64 24.54
N SER A 5 -2.30 -3.86 24.89
CA SER A 5 -2.50 -2.51 25.41
C SER A 5 -2.76 -1.54 24.25
N VAL A 6 -3.70 -0.63 24.43
CA VAL A 6 -3.94 0.45 23.47
C VAL A 6 -2.78 1.44 23.56
N VAL A 7 -2.14 1.71 22.43
CA VAL A 7 -1.06 2.69 22.31
C VAL A 7 -1.62 3.91 21.57
N GLU A 8 -1.22 5.11 21.97
CA GLU A 8 -1.52 6.33 21.21
C GLU A 8 -0.66 6.34 19.95
N ILE A 9 -1.29 6.50 18.78
CA ILE A 9 -0.62 6.40 17.48
C ILE A 9 -0.96 7.62 16.62
N GLU A 10 0.04 8.15 15.92
CA GLU A 10 -0.15 9.22 14.94
C GLU A 10 -0.55 8.65 13.57
N PHE A 11 0.08 7.55 13.14
CA PHE A 11 -0.23 6.87 11.88
C PHE A 11 0.32 5.44 11.85
N LEU A 12 -0.32 4.60 11.02
CA LEU A 12 0.12 3.24 10.70
C LEU A 12 1.06 3.26 9.50
N VAL A 13 2.09 2.42 9.55
CA VAL A 13 3.09 2.27 8.49
C VAL A 13 3.31 0.82 8.14
N THR A 14 3.22 0.50 6.85
CA THR A 14 3.79 -0.72 6.29
C THR A 14 5.22 -0.45 5.84
N MET A 15 6.19 -1.10 6.49
CA MET A 15 7.58 -1.14 6.02
C MET A 15 7.76 -2.37 5.12
N ILE A 16 7.88 -2.15 3.81
CA ILE A 16 8.15 -3.22 2.86
C ILE A 16 9.64 -3.55 2.88
N VAL A 17 9.94 -4.80 3.24
CA VAL A 17 11.29 -5.34 3.28
C VAL A 17 11.46 -6.37 2.18
N VAL A 18 12.48 -6.21 1.34
CA VAL A 18 12.82 -7.17 0.28
C VAL A 18 14.04 -7.96 0.73
N CYS A 19 13.87 -9.27 0.89
CA CYS A 19 14.96 -10.21 1.17
C CYS A 19 15.30 -11.00 -0.11
N SER A 20 16.48 -10.77 -0.65
CA SER A 20 17.00 -11.43 -1.86
C SER A 20 18.31 -12.17 -1.54
N GLN A 21 18.95 -12.78 -2.54
CA GLN A 21 20.29 -13.34 -2.37
C GLN A 21 21.33 -12.40 -2.95
N GLY A 22 22.28 -12.00 -2.11
CA GLY A 22 23.50 -11.33 -2.53
C GLY A 22 24.69 -12.29 -2.60
N PRO A 23 25.85 -11.80 -3.08
CA PRO A 23 27.08 -12.59 -3.17
C PRO A 23 27.58 -13.15 -1.82
N ASN A 24 27.28 -12.46 -0.73
CA ASN A 24 27.76 -12.77 0.62
C ASN A 24 26.64 -13.29 1.55
N GLY A 25 25.51 -13.73 1.00
CA GLY A 25 24.34 -14.19 1.77
C GLY A 25 23.09 -13.32 1.55
N PRO A 26 22.08 -13.44 2.43
CA PRO A 26 20.83 -12.68 2.30
C PRO A 26 21.06 -11.17 2.24
N LEU A 27 20.51 -10.53 1.23
CA LEU A 27 20.51 -9.08 1.07
C LEU A 27 19.14 -8.53 1.47
N ILE A 28 19.13 -7.52 2.34
CA ILE A 28 17.91 -6.87 2.83
C ILE A 28 17.88 -5.43 2.33
N GLU A 29 16.82 -5.11 1.61
CA GLU A 29 16.54 -3.77 1.09
C GLU A 29 15.15 -3.30 1.54
N PHE A 30 14.94 -1.99 1.55
CA PHE A 30 13.71 -1.38 2.05
C PHE A 30 13.13 -0.44 1.01
N CYS A 31 11.83 -0.56 0.79
CA CYS A 31 11.07 0.50 0.11
C CYS A 31 10.93 1.73 1.01
N ALA A 32 10.52 2.85 0.42
CA ALA A 32 10.09 3.99 1.21
C ALA A 32 8.86 3.61 2.08
N PRO A 33 8.71 4.17 3.30
CA PRO A 33 7.61 3.82 4.19
C PRO A 33 6.25 4.08 3.54
N ILE A 34 5.31 3.15 3.70
CA ILE A 34 3.94 3.31 3.20
C ILE A 34 3.05 3.65 4.37
N GLY A 35 2.43 4.83 4.36
CA GLY A 35 1.42 5.19 5.33
C GLY A 35 0.07 4.65 4.88
N HIS A 36 -0.78 4.25 5.81
CA HIS A 36 -2.13 3.83 5.47
C HIS A 36 -3.10 4.08 6.62
N ARG A 37 -4.39 4.10 6.27
CA ARG A 37 -5.51 4.17 7.22
C ARG A 37 -6.77 3.62 6.58
N ASP A 38 -7.70 3.22 7.42
CA ASP A 38 -9.09 3.04 7.01
C ASP A 38 -9.74 4.42 6.84
N ALA A 39 -10.35 4.67 5.67
CA ALA A 39 -11.13 5.87 5.40
C ALA A 39 -12.53 5.76 6.03
N ASP A 40 -13.31 6.85 6.01
CA ASP A 40 -14.61 6.96 6.69
C ASP A 40 -15.64 5.87 6.32
N ALA A 41 -15.49 5.24 5.14
CA ALA A 41 -16.34 4.15 4.65
C ALA A 41 -15.76 2.73 4.90
N GLY A 42 -14.62 2.61 5.61
CA GLY A 42 -13.88 1.35 5.76
C GLY A 42 -13.03 0.97 4.53
N GLU A 43 -12.89 1.88 3.57
CA GLU A 43 -12.02 1.70 2.41
C GLU A 43 -10.57 2.00 2.79
N LEU A 44 -9.64 1.09 2.47
CA LEU A 44 -8.22 1.29 2.74
C LEU A 44 -7.64 2.38 1.82
N GLU A 45 -7.07 3.43 2.41
CA GLU A 45 -6.26 4.45 1.74
C GLU A 45 -4.79 4.26 2.13
N SER A 46 -3.88 4.22 1.15
CA SER A 46 -2.43 4.18 1.39
C SER A 46 -1.66 5.20 0.55
N TRP A 47 -0.48 5.58 1.00
CA TRP A 47 0.38 6.53 0.32
C TRP A 47 1.86 6.27 0.58
N GLN A 48 2.69 6.77 -0.34
CA GLN A 48 4.14 6.67 -0.26
C GLN A 48 4.78 7.99 -0.74
N PRO A 49 5.82 8.52 -0.06
CA PRO A 49 6.33 8.06 1.22
C PRO A 49 5.51 8.60 2.40
N GLN A 50 5.34 7.80 3.46
CA GLN A 50 4.99 8.36 4.76
C GLN A 50 6.20 9.11 5.33
N LYS A 51 5.96 10.35 5.76
CA LYS A 51 6.99 11.14 6.43
C LYS A 51 7.24 10.57 7.83
N LEU A 52 8.48 10.27 8.12
CA LEU A 52 8.99 9.85 9.42
C LEU A 52 10.13 10.78 9.80
N SER A 53 10.34 10.99 11.10
CA SER A 53 11.62 11.51 11.58
C SER A 53 12.75 10.54 11.21
N THR A 54 13.98 11.02 11.18
CA THR A 54 15.14 10.14 10.96
C THR A 54 15.22 9.05 12.01
N ALA A 55 14.96 9.38 13.28
CA ALA A 55 14.97 8.42 14.38
C ALA A 55 13.90 7.33 14.21
N ALA A 56 12.66 7.72 13.90
CA ALA A 56 11.58 6.77 13.64
C ALA A 56 11.86 5.88 12.43
N LEU A 57 12.41 6.44 11.35
CA LEU A 57 12.76 5.67 10.15
C LEU A 57 13.84 4.62 10.43
N ASP A 58 14.88 4.99 11.17
CA ASP A 58 15.97 4.09 11.55
C ASP A 58 15.48 3.00 12.51
N ALA A 59 14.64 3.36 13.47
CA ALA A 59 13.98 2.41 14.37
C ALA A 59 13.09 1.42 13.60
N ALA A 60 12.25 1.92 12.69
CA ALA A 60 11.38 1.12 11.83
C ALA A 60 12.17 0.12 10.99
N LYS A 61 13.25 0.57 10.31
CA LYS A 61 14.14 -0.32 9.55
C LYS A 61 14.83 -1.36 10.43
N SER A 62 15.28 -0.96 11.62
CA SER A 62 15.93 -1.87 12.58
C SER A 62 14.98 -2.97 13.07
N ILE A 63 13.76 -2.61 13.48
CA ILE A 63 12.71 -3.55 13.91
C ILE A 63 12.38 -4.51 12.77
N ALA A 64 12.08 -3.97 11.58
CA ALA A 64 11.72 -4.76 10.41
C ALA A 64 12.84 -5.71 9.98
N ALA A 65 14.11 -5.26 9.99
CA ALA A 65 15.27 -6.11 9.69
C ALA A 65 15.38 -7.30 10.65
N ARG A 66 15.18 -7.07 11.95
CA ARG A 66 15.29 -8.12 12.98
C ARG A 66 14.21 -9.18 12.79
N ILE A 67 12.97 -8.76 12.50
CA ILE A 67 11.84 -9.65 12.25
C ILE A 67 12.11 -10.51 11.00
N VAL A 68 12.46 -9.87 9.87
CA VAL A 68 12.68 -10.58 8.61
C VAL A 68 13.88 -11.52 8.68
N LYS A 69 14.96 -11.14 9.38
CA LYS A 69 16.10 -12.05 9.64
C LYS A 69 15.69 -13.27 10.45
N ALA A 70 14.79 -13.11 11.43
CA ALA A 70 14.30 -14.22 12.25
C ALA A 70 13.35 -15.15 11.46
N LEU A 71 12.51 -14.61 10.58
CA LEU A 71 11.64 -15.38 9.70
C LEU A 71 12.44 -16.13 8.62
N GLY A 72 13.49 -15.50 8.09
CA GLY A 72 14.31 -16.06 7.01
C GLY A 72 13.56 -16.17 5.68
N GLY A 73 14.20 -16.83 4.71
CA GLY A 73 13.64 -17.00 3.37
C GLY A 73 13.94 -15.83 2.42
N ARG A 74 13.28 -15.84 1.26
CA ARG A 74 13.42 -14.84 0.19
C ARG A 74 12.03 -14.37 -0.23
N GLY A 75 11.93 -13.11 -0.62
CA GLY A 75 10.66 -12.49 -0.96
C GLY A 75 10.53 -11.13 -0.30
N VAL A 76 9.30 -10.69 -0.20
CA VAL A 76 8.84 -9.43 0.33
C VAL A 76 8.06 -9.69 1.60
N PHE A 77 8.33 -8.86 2.60
CA PHE A 77 7.66 -8.87 3.89
C PHE A 77 7.05 -7.49 4.11
N GLY A 78 5.77 -7.45 4.49
CA GLY A 78 5.11 -6.24 4.98
C GLY A 78 5.18 -6.24 6.49
N VAL A 79 6.03 -5.39 7.08
CA VAL A 79 6.11 -5.23 8.53
C VAL A 79 5.23 -4.05 8.91
N GLU A 80 4.15 -4.32 9.64
CA GLU A 80 3.21 -3.33 10.13
C GLU A 80 3.73 -2.71 11.42
N LEU A 81 3.76 -1.38 11.43
CA LEU A 81 4.32 -0.57 12.50
C LEU A 81 3.33 0.52 12.91
N MET A 82 3.25 0.75 14.22
CA MET A 82 2.54 1.89 14.82
C MET A 82 3.57 2.96 15.20
N ILE A 83 3.33 4.20 14.80
CA ILE A 83 4.26 5.32 14.99
C ILE A 83 3.64 6.39 15.89
N ASN A 84 4.40 6.87 16.88
CA ASN A 84 4.06 8.00 17.74
C ASN A 84 5.31 8.85 17.96
N GLY A 85 5.45 9.98 17.26
CA GLY A 85 6.70 10.72 17.18
C GLY A 85 7.90 9.84 16.74
N ASP A 86 8.86 9.65 17.64
CA ASP A 86 10.06 8.83 17.44
C ASP A 86 9.89 7.37 17.93
N GLU A 87 8.77 7.07 18.59
CA GLU A 87 8.46 5.73 19.09
C GLU A 87 7.85 4.87 17.99
N VAL A 88 8.36 3.64 17.85
CA VAL A 88 7.95 2.69 16.81
C VAL A 88 7.63 1.35 17.45
N TYR A 89 6.40 0.88 17.28
CA TYR A 89 5.91 -0.38 17.81
C TYR A 89 5.61 -1.35 16.67
N PHE A 90 6.00 -2.62 16.84
CA PHE A 90 5.60 -3.69 15.94
C PHE A 90 4.13 -4.03 16.15
N ALA A 91 3.38 -4.18 15.05
CA ALA A 91 1.98 -4.61 15.08
C ALA A 91 1.83 -6.03 14.50
N ASP A 92 2.30 -6.25 13.27
CA ASP A 92 2.16 -7.54 12.58
C ASP A 92 3.20 -7.68 11.45
N VAL A 93 3.32 -8.88 10.89
CA VAL A 93 4.14 -9.14 9.70
C VAL A 93 3.43 -10.06 8.72
N THR A 94 3.37 -9.64 7.46
CA THR A 94 2.89 -10.47 6.35
C THR A 94 4.06 -10.89 5.45
N VAL A 95 3.97 -12.10 4.90
CA VAL A 95 4.95 -12.67 3.95
C VAL A 95 4.49 -12.56 2.50
N CYS A 96 3.44 -11.77 2.27
CA CYS A 96 2.89 -11.45 0.96
C CYS A 96 2.44 -9.99 0.92
N PRO A 97 2.39 -9.37 -0.28
CA PRO A 97 1.96 -7.98 -0.41
C PRO A 97 0.54 -7.77 0.12
N ALA A 98 0.39 -6.85 1.07
CA ALA A 98 -0.90 -6.44 1.64
C ALA A 98 -1.59 -5.38 0.77
N GLY A 99 -2.85 -5.05 1.10
CA GLY A 99 -3.64 -4.04 0.39
C GLY A 99 -2.96 -2.66 0.33
N SER A 100 -2.26 -2.26 1.40
CA SER A 100 -1.53 -0.98 1.46
C SER A 100 -0.44 -0.89 0.39
N ALA A 101 0.14 -2.02 -0.02
CA ALA A 101 1.25 -2.10 -0.94
C ALA A 101 0.88 -1.83 -2.41
N TRP A 102 -0.42 -1.73 -2.75
CA TRP A 102 -0.87 -1.37 -4.10
C TRP A 102 -0.35 -0.01 -4.56
N VAL A 103 -0.06 0.91 -3.64
CA VAL A 103 0.55 2.21 -3.99
C VAL A 103 1.85 2.05 -4.77
N THR A 104 2.62 1.00 -4.49
CA THR A 104 3.92 0.72 -5.17
C THR A 104 3.79 0.50 -6.66
N VAL A 105 2.59 0.19 -7.17
CA VAL A 105 2.31 0.00 -8.61
C VAL A 105 2.52 1.27 -9.41
N ARG A 106 2.40 2.46 -8.78
CA ARG A 106 2.64 3.73 -9.45
C ARG A 106 3.73 4.57 -8.78
N SER A 107 4.06 4.34 -7.51
CA SER A 107 5.08 5.10 -6.79
C SER A 107 6.52 4.57 -6.97
N GLN A 108 6.70 3.31 -7.37
CA GLN A 108 8.03 2.69 -7.51
C GLN A 108 8.34 2.27 -8.94
N ARG A 109 9.65 2.11 -9.23
CA ARG A 109 10.10 1.55 -10.51
C ARG A 109 9.72 0.08 -10.65
N LEU A 110 9.84 -0.68 -9.55
CA LEU A 110 9.33 -2.04 -9.43
C LEU A 110 8.28 -2.04 -8.33
N SER A 111 7.09 -2.51 -8.68
CA SER A 111 6.03 -2.73 -7.70
C SER A 111 6.43 -3.82 -6.71
N VAL A 112 5.74 -3.86 -5.57
CA VAL A 112 5.89 -4.91 -4.56
C VAL A 112 5.72 -6.32 -5.15
N PHE A 113 4.87 -6.47 -6.17
CA PHE A 113 4.60 -7.74 -6.84
C PHE A 113 5.78 -8.18 -7.71
N GLU A 114 6.37 -7.24 -8.45
CA GLU A 114 7.60 -7.50 -9.22
C GLU A 114 8.78 -7.80 -8.29
N LEU A 115 8.89 -7.08 -7.17
CA LEU A 115 9.92 -7.33 -6.16
C LEU A 115 9.78 -8.72 -5.55
N GLN A 116 8.56 -9.15 -5.20
CA GLN A 116 8.28 -10.50 -4.70
C GLN A 116 8.72 -11.56 -5.70
N ALA A 117 8.28 -11.45 -6.95
CA ALA A 117 8.63 -12.42 -7.99
C ALA A 117 10.15 -12.48 -8.21
N ARG A 118 10.81 -11.34 -8.32
CA ARG A 118 12.26 -11.27 -8.55
C ARG A 118 13.06 -11.83 -7.38
N ALA A 119 12.70 -11.49 -6.14
CA ALA A 119 13.37 -12.00 -4.94
C ALA A 119 13.26 -13.54 -4.84
N ILE A 120 12.09 -14.11 -5.15
CA ILE A 120 11.88 -15.56 -5.17
C ILE A 120 12.70 -16.21 -6.29
N LEU A 121 12.69 -15.63 -7.49
CA LEU A 121 13.39 -16.14 -8.66
C LEU A 121 14.91 -15.90 -8.63
N GLY A 122 15.43 -15.21 -7.63
CA GLY A 122 16.86 -14.88 -7.53
C GLY A 122 17.32 -13.85 -8.58
N LEU A 123 16.41 -12.98 -9.04
CA LEU A 123 16.68 -11.91 -9.99
C LEU A 123 17.01 -10.60 -9.27
N ALA A 124 17.66 -9.68 -9.98
CA ALA A 124 18.00 -8.36 -9.45
C ALA A 124 16.74 -7.55 -9.06
N VAL A 125 16.72 -7.08 -7.83
CA VAL A 125 15.68 -6.22 -7.26
C VAL A 125 16.14 -4.75 -7.24
N ASP A 126 15.20 -3.84 -7.06
CA ASP A 126 15.45 -2.41 -6.91
C ASP A 126 14.27 -1.76 -6.20
N THR A 127 14.53 -1.23 -5.01
CA THR A 127 13.52 -0.62 -4.13
C THR A 127 13.32 0.88 -4.39
N LEU A 128 13.89 1.41 -5.47
CA LEU A 128 13.81 2.82 -5.81
C LEU A 128 12.37 3.29 -6.02
N MET A 129 12.03 4.32 -5.25
CA MET A 129 10.83 5.12 -5.43
C MET A 129 11.04 6.16 -6.54
N ILE A 130 10.06 6.32 -7.43
CA ILE A 130 10.13 7.22 -8.59
C ILE A 130 9.22 8.44 -8.48
N SER A 131 8.12 8.34 -7.72
CA SER A 131 7.17 9.45 -7.56
C SER A 131 6.31 9.27 -6.31
N PRO A 132 5.98 10.34 -5.55
CA PRO A 132 4.95 10.28 -4.52
C PRO A 132 3.63 9.76 -5.09
N GLY A 133 3.00 8.85 -4.37
CA GLY A 133 1.80 8.18 -4.84
C GLY A 133 0.81 7.88 -3.74
N ALA A 134 -0.43 7.62 -4.15
CA ALA A 134 -1.49 7.15 -3.28
C ALA A 134 -2.32 6.07 -3.97
N ALA A 135 -2.93 5.21 -3.15
CA ALA A 135 -3.88 4.19 -3.57
C ALA A 135 -5.11 4.24 -2.67
N ARG A 136 -6.27 3.93 -3.25
CA ARG A 136 -7.51 3.73 -2.51
C ARG A 136 -8.22 2.48 -3.02
N VAL A 137 -8.52 1.56 -2.11
CA VAL A 137 -9.32 0.37 -2.45
C VAL A 137 -10.75 0.81 -2.72
N ILE A 138 -11.27 0.39 -3.86
CA ILE A 138 -12.65 0.60 -4.29
C ILE A 138 -13.40 -0.67 -3.97
N ASN A 139 -14.41 -0.57 -3.12
CA ASN A 139 -15.31 -1.67 -2.82
C ASN A 139 -16.76 -1.14 -2.85
N PRO A 140 -17.58 -1.52 -3.85
CA PRO A 140 -18.90 -0.94 -4.06
C PRO A 140 -19.91 -1.26 -2.94
N ASP A 141 -19.56 -2.12 -1.98
CA ASP A 141 -20.51 -2.83 -1.12
C ASP A 141 -20.47 -2.47 0.37
N HIS A 142 -19.85 -1.37 0.77
CA HIS A 142 -19.82 -1.01 2.20
C HIS A 142 -21.21 -0.73 2.83
N THR A 143 -22.29 -0.68 2.04
CA THR A 143 -23.68 -0.58 2.53
C THR A 143 -24.45 -1.90 2.58
N ALA A 144 -23.92 -3.00 2.04
CA ALA A 144 -24.59 -4.30 2.06
C ALA A 144 -23.64 -5.38 2.60
N GLY A 145 -23.89 -5.81 3.84
CA GLY A 145 -23.16 -6.94 4.42
C GLY A 145 -23.20 -8.15 3.47
N ARG A 146 -22.01 -8.64 3.11
CA ARG A 146 -21.72 -9.79 2.22
C ARG A 146 -21.80 -9.50 0.72
N ALA A 147 -20.62 -9.32 0.12
CA ALA A 147 -20.24 -9.77 -1.23
C ALA A 147 -21.37 -9.82 -2.28
N ALA A 148 -22.03 -8.70 -2.53
CA ALA A 148 -22.66 -8.47 -3.82
C ALA A 148 -21.55 -8.18 -4.83
N VAL A 149 -21.32 -9.16 -5.69
CA VAL A 149 -20.47 -9.05 -6.86
C VAL A 149 -21.12 -8.01 -7.78
N GLY A 150 -20.72 -6.74 -7.66
CA GLY A 150 -21.23 -5.62 -8.47
C GLY A 150 -20.96 -5.79 -9.97
N ALA A 151 -21.46 -4.91 -10.83
CA ALA A 151 -21.07 -4.90 -12.24
C ALA A 151 -19.67 -4.25 -12.40
N ALA A 152 -18.99 -4.51 -13.53
CA ALA A 152 -17.83 -3.70 -13.89
C ALA A 152 -18.28 -2.23 -14.04
N PRO A 153 -17.46 -1.24 -13.62
CA PRO A 153 -17.82 0.16 -13.75
C PRO A 153 -18.10 0.51 -15.22
N PRO A 154 -19.13 1.32 -15.50
CA PRO A 154 -19.49 1.68 -16.87
C PRO A 154 -18.38 2.53 -17.51
N ALA A 155 -18.33 2.55 -18.85
CA ALA A 155 -17.24 3.17 -19.60
C ALA A 155 -17.12 4.68 -19.37
N ASP A 156 -18.23 5.36 -19.09
CA ASP A 156 -18.27 6.78 -18.73
C ASP A 156 -17.67 7.05 -17.34
N ALA A 157 -17.96 6.20 -16.35
CA ALA A 157 -17.32 6.27 -15.03
C ALA A 157 -15.81 6.06 -15.13
N LEU A 158 -15.37 5.08 -15.94
CA LEU A 158 -13.95 4.87 -16.23
C LEU A 158 -13.32 6.07 -16.95
N THR A 159 -14.03 6.66 -17.92
CA THR A 159 -13.56 7.86 -18.63
C THR A 159 -13.42 9.04 -17.68
N GLY A 160 -14.37 9.23 -16.77
CA GLY A 160 -14.28 10.21 -15.70
C GLY A 160 -13.08 9.93 -14.81
N ALA A 161 -12.96 8.72 -14.27
CA ALA A 161 -11.87 8.32 -13.39
C ALA A 161 -10.49 8.56 -14.00
N LEU A 162 -10.26 8.06 -15.23
CA LEU A 162 -8.99 8.20 -15.95
C LEU A 162 -8.75 9.62 -16.51
N GLY A 163 -9.75 10.50 -16.43
CA GLY A 163 -9.59 11.92 -16.71
C GLY A 163 -8.90 12.69 -15.57
N VAL A 164 -8.74 12.11 -14.38
CA VAL A 164 -7.98 12.72 -13.29
C VAL A 164 -6.48 12.70 -13.64
N PRO A 165 -5.74 13.82 -13.52
CA PRO A 165 -4.33 13.85 -13.90
C PRO A 165 -3.47 12.84 -13.14
N GLU A 166 -2.53 12.20 -13.84
CA GLU A 166 -1.59 11.22 -13.27
C GLU A 166 -2.27 10.11 -12.46
N SER A 167 -3.46 9.70 -12.88
CA SER A 167 -4.23 8.65 -12.22
C SER A 167 -4.29 7.37 -13.03
N ASP A 168 -4.66 6.29 -12.36
CA ASP A 168 -4.94 5.01 -12.97
C ASP A 168 -5.94 4.20 -12.14
N VAL A 169 -6.45 3.11 -12.70
CA VAL A 169 -7.41 2.21 -12.05
C VAL A 169 -7.04 0.76 -12.36
N VAL A 170 -7.01 -0.08 -11.32
CA VAL A 170 -6.93 -1.54 -11.48
C VAL A 170 -8.24 -2.14 -11.00
N ILE A 171 -8.96 -2.86 -11.88
CA ILE A 171 -10.22 -3.52 -11.54
C ILE A 171 -10.00 -5.03 -11.44
N PHE A 172 -10.48 -5.64 -10.35
CA PHE A 172 -10.47 -7.08 -10.11
C PHE A 172 -11.89 -7.63 -10.13
N GLY A 173 -12.15 -8.55 -11.05
CA GLY A 173 -13.46 -9.19 -11.14
C GLY A 173 -14.57 -8.16 -11.41
N ARG A 174 -15.65 -8.19 -10.62
CA ARG A 174 -16.80 -7.32 -10.84
C ARG A 174 -17.04 -6.41 -9.62
N GLY A 175 -16.42 -5.23 -9.66
CA GLY A 175 -16.66 -4.13 -8.71
C GLY A 175 -15.50 -3.83 -7.76
N LEU A 176 -14.66 -4.81 -7.40
CA LEU A 176 -13.47 -4.54 -6.58
C LEU A 176 -12.40 -3.86 -7.44
N GLY A 177 -11.73 -2.85 -6.90
CA GLY A 177 -10.66 -2.20 -7.63
C GLY A 177 -9.72 -1.41 -6.73
N VAL A 178 -8.72 -0.79 -7.34
CA VAL A 178 -7.83 0.16 -6.69
C VAL A 178 -7.70 1.39 -7.59
N ALA A 179 -8.08 2.54 -7.04
CA ALA A 179 -7.76 3.85 -7.60
C ALA A 179 -6.32 4.19 -7.24
N LEU A 180 -5.54 4.65 -8.22
CA LEU A 180 -4.14 4.99 -8.06
C LEU A 180 -3.91 6.42 -8.57
N ALA A 181 -3.00 7.14 -7.94
CA ALA A 181 -2.52 8.41 -8.47
C ALA A 181 -1.10 8.74 -8.03
N THR A 182 -0.37 9.47 -8.87
CA THR A 182 0.88 10.13 -8.50
C THR A 182 0.74 11.64 -8.56
N ALA A 183 1.64 12.33 -7.87
CA ALA A 183 1.79 13.78 -7.93
C ALA A 183 3.15 14.20 -7.35
N PRO A 184 3.57 15.46 -7.54
CA PRO A 184 4.77 16.00 -6.88
C PRO A 184 4.72 15.94 -5.34
N GLU A 185 3.52 15.88 -4.75
CA GLU A 185 3.30 15.80 -3.31
C GLU A 185 2.27 14.73 -2.94
N VAL A 186 2.53 14.01 -1.84
CA VAL A 186 1.64 12.96 -1.31
C VAL A 186 0.22 13.47 -1.09
N ALA A 187 0.06 14.70 -0.57
CA ALA A 187 -1.26 15.27 -0.31
C ALA A 187 -2.10 15.37 -1.60
N ILE A 188 -1.48 15.79 -2.70
CA ILE A 188 -2.11 15.90 -4.01
C ILE A 188 -2.41 14.51 -4.59
N ALA A 189 -1.47 13.56 -4.47
CA ALA A 189 -1.69 12.20 -4.92
C ALA A 189 -2.89 11.55 -4.20
N ARG A 190 -3.01 11.76 -2.89
CA ARG A 190 -4.14 11.27 -2.09
C ARG A 190 -5.48 11.89 -2.51
N GLU A 191 -5.50 13.19 -2.77
CA GLU A 191 -6.70 13.86 -3.29
C GLU A 191 -7.13 13.27 -4.64
N ARG A 192 -6.18 13.11 -5.57
CA ARG A 192 -6.45 12.51 -6.88
C ARG A 192 -6.95 11.07 -6.78
N ALA A 193 -6.33 10.23 -5.95
CA ALA A 193 -6.78 8.85 -5.76
C ALA A 193 -8.20 8.78 -5.16
N ARG A 194 -8.54 9.72 -4.26
CA ARG A 194 -9.91 9.86 -3.72
C ARG A 194 -10.90 10.31 -4.80
N GLU A 195 -10.52 11.27 -5.63
CA GLU A 195 -11.34 11.74 -6.73
C GLU A 195 -11.64 10.61 -7.73
N VAL A 196 -10.62 9.84 -8.13
CA VAL A 196 -10.75 8.66 -8.99
C VAL A 196 -11.74 7.65 -8.39
N ALA A 197 -11.56 7.29 -7.12
CA ALA A 197 -12.46 6.36 -6.43
C ALA A 197 -13.91 6.88 -6.39
N SER A 198 -14.10 8.18 -6.14
CA SER A 198 -15.44 8.80 -6.10
C SER A 198 -16.15 8.77 -7.44
N ARG A 199 -15.42 8.92 -8.56
CA ARG A 199 -15.96 8.85 -9.92
C ARG A 199 -16.41 7.43 -10.31
N LEU A 200 -15.90 6.40 -9.62
CA LEU A 200 -16.25 4.99 -9.85
C LEU A 200 -17.39 4.50 -8.95
N ASN A 201 -17.63 5.16 -7.81
CA ASN A 201 -18.70 4.82 -6.86
C ASN A 201 -20.05 5.53 -7.17
N VAL A 202 -20.24 6.07 -8.37
CA VAL A 202 -21.52 6.72 -8.75
C VAL A 202 -22.55 5.64 -9.12
N PRO A 203 -23.69 5.53 -8.42
CA PRO A 203 -24.76 4.63 -8.83
C PRO A 203 -25.33 5.03 -10.20
N ASP A 204 -25.62 4.04 -11.03
CA ASP A 204 -26.13 4.25 -12.38
C ASP A 204 -27.41 5.11 -12.32
N SER A 205 -27.37 6.31 -12.90
CA SER A 205 -28.50 7.26 -12.86
C SER A 205 -29.55 6.94 -13.93
N ARG A 206 -29.57 5.71 -14.45
CA ARG A 206 -30.48 5.23 -15.48
C ARG A 206 -31.34 4.10 -14.93
N GLU A 207 -32.39 4.48 -14.19
CA GLU A 207 -33.65 3.73 -14.08
C GLU A 207 -34.84 4.66 -14.34
#